data_AF-X1GFE2-F1
#
_entry.id   AF-X1GFE2-F1
#
_cell.length_a   1.000
_cell.length_b   1.000
_cell.length_c   1.000
_cell.angle_alpha   90.00
_cell.angle_beta   90.00
_cell.angle_gamma   90.00
#
_symmetry.space_group_name_H-M   'P 1'
#
loop_
_entity.id
_entity.type
_entity.pdbx_description
1 polymer ?
#
loop_
_entity_poly.entity_id
_entity_poly.type
_entity_poly.pdbx_seq_one_letter_code
_entity_poly.pdbx_strand_id
1 'polypeptide(L)'
;AIGIIMGGQKELKFGAKPRIYLRTAKFVHYFEKEFGSVICEDLCGIDFSDPSGLQKYLDDDIWGKTCYKYVVKAVDLVRKVTGKELIRKWG
;
A
#
# COMPACT_ATOMS: atom_id res chain seq x y z
N ALA A 1 1.55 5.94 3.81
CA ALA A 1 0.42 6.88 4.04
C ALA A 1 -0.22 6.75 5.43
N ILE A 2 -0.78 5.60 5.82
CA ILE A 2 -1.55 5.41 7.07
C ILE A 2 -0.84 5.97 8.32
N GLY A 3 0.46 5.69 8.49
CA GLY A 3 1.26 6.22 9.60
C GLY A 3 1.31 7.75 9.66
N ILE A 4 1.39 8.44 8.52
CA ILE A 4 1.37 9.91 8.46
C ILE A 4 -0.04 10.44 8.76
N ILE A 5 -1.08 9.79 8.21
CA ILE A 5 -2.47 10.18 8.38
C ILE A 5 -2.87 10.11 9.86
N MET A 6 -2.53 9.02 10.52
CA MET A 6 -2.99 8.71 11.88
C MET A 6 -1.96 9.00 12.98
N GLY A 7 -0.67 9.04 12.64
CA GLY A 7 0.45 9.11 13.57
C GLY A 7 1.45 10.24 13.30
N GLY A 8 1.30 11.00 12.21
CA GLY A 8 2.19 12.12 11.85
C GLY A 8 1.98 13.38 12.70
N GLN A 9 1.87 13.22 14.02
CA GLN A 9 1.73 14.28 15.02
C GLN A 9 2.94 14.22 15.96
N LYS A 10 3.38 15.37 16.50
CA LYS A 10 4.62 15.50 17.29
C LYS A 10 4.69 14.48 18.42
N GLU A 11 3.56 14.20 19.05
CA GLU A 11 3.41 13.13 20.03
C GLU A 11 2.25 12.21 19.66
N LEU A 12 2.51 10.90 19.71
CA LEU A 12 1.52 9.88 19.43
C LEU A 12 0.69 9.65 20.70
N LYS A 13 -0.63 9.91 20.63
CA LYS A 13 -1.52 9.68 21.78
C LYS A 13 -1.40 8.23 22.28
N PHE A 14 -1.40 8.06 23.61
CA PHE A 14 -1.41 6.74 24.22
C PHE A 14 -2.54 5.86 23.64
N GLY A 15 -2.21 4.60 23.31
CA GLY A 15 -3.16 3.68 22.67
C GLY A 15 -3.46 3.95 21.18
N ALA A 16 -2.80 4.91 20.52
CA ALA A 16 -2.97 5.11 19.07
C ALA A 16 -2.22 4.05 18.23
N LYS A 17 -1.08 3.52 18.70
CA LYS A 17 -0.29 2.51 17.96
C LYS A 17 -1.13 1.28 17.57
N PRO A 18 -1.86 0.61 18.48
CA PRO A 18 -2.67 -0.56 18.12
C PRO A 18 -3.72 -0.25 17.04
N ARG A 19 -4.33 0.93 17.07
CA ARG A 19 -5.31 1.35 16.06
C ARG A 19 -4.66 1.55 14.68
N ILE A 20 -3.46 2.13 14.64
CA ILE A 20 -2.70 2.31 13.40
C ILE A 20 -2.36 0.93 12.80
N TYR A 21 -1.80 0.02 13.61
CA TYR A 21 -1.50 -1.34 13.17
C TYR A 21 -2.74 -2.08 12.68
N LEU A 22 -3.89 -1.94 13.36
CA LEU A 22 -5.14 -2.53 12.90
C LEU A 22 -5.59 -1.99 11.53
N ARG A 23 -5.41 -0.70 11.24
CA ARG A 23 -5.71 -0.14 9.91
C ARG A 23 -4.75 -0.67 8.84
N THR A 24 -3.47 -0.77 9.16
CA THR A 24 -2.46 -1.36 8.27
C THR A 24 -2.77 -2.83 7.97
N ALA A 25 -3.12 -3.62 8.99
CA ALA A 25 -3.48 -5.03 8.82
C ALA A 25 -4.74 -5.19 7.93
N LYS A 26 -5.74 -4.32 8.09
CA LYS A 26 -6.92 -4.31 7.20
C LYS A 26 -6.56 -3.94 5.76
N PHE A 27 -5.68 -2.97 5.56
CA PHE A 27 -5.18 -2.62 4.22
C PHE A 27 -4.51 -3.84 3.57
N VAL A 28 -3.56 -4.48 4.26
CA VAL A 28 -2.84 -5.66 3.77
C VAL A 28 -3.84 -6.78 3.45
N HIS A 29 -4.73 -7.12 4.39
CA HIS A 29 -5.73 -8.16 4.18
C HIS A 29 -6.61 -7.93 2.94
N TYR A 30 -7.09 -6.69 2.73
CA TYR A 30 -7.92 -6.41 1.55
C TYR A 30 -7.13 -6.39 0.25
N PHE A 31 -5.86 -5.97 0.30
CA PHE A 31 -4.98 -5.97 -0.86
C PHE A 31 -4.63 -7.40 -1.28
N GLU A 32 -4.17 -8.24 -0.33
CA GLU A 32 -3.85 -9.65 -0.58
C GLU A 32 -5.07 -10.44 -1.03
N LYS A 33 -6.26 -10.15 -0.48
CA LYS A 33 -7.50 -10.79 -0.93
C LYS A 33 -7.79 -10.55 -2.42
N GLU A 34 -7.35 -9.43 -2.97
CA GLU A 34 -7.61 -9.04 -4.36
C GLU A 34 -6.49 -9.45 -5.31
N PHE A 35 -5.23 -9.30 -4.88
CA PHE A 35 -4.06 -9.49 -5.75
C PHE A 35 -3.15 -10.65 -5.34
N GLY A 36 -3.47 -11.36 -4.25
CA GLY A 36 -2.74 -12.54 -3.78
C GLY A 36 -1.48 -12.25 -2.96
N SER A 37 -0.84 -11.09 -3.14
CA SER A 37 0.35 -10.69 -2.37
C SER A 37 0.40 -9.18 -2.17
N VAL A 38 1.25 -8.70 -1.25
CA VAL A 38 1.68 -7.30 -1.11
C VAL A 38 3.13 -7.08 -1.54
N ILE A 39 3.83 -8.14 -1.95
CA ILE A 39 5.25 -8.11 -2.33
C ILE A 39 5.34 -7.85 -3.84
N CYS A 40 6.19 -6.90 -4.23
CA CYS A 40 6.28 -6.45 -5.62
C CYS A 40 6.73 -7.58 -6.57
N GLU A 41 7.66 -8.42 -6.12
CA GLU A 41 8.17 -9.57 -6.89
C GLU A 41 7.05 -10.55 -7.24
N ASP A 42 6.26 -10.96 -6.25
CA ASP A 42 5.09 -11.83 -6.45
C ASP A 42 4.06 -11.20 -7.39
N LEU A 43 3.79 -9.90 -7.21
CA LEU A 43 2.78 -9.16 -7.96
C LEU A 43 3.17 -8.92 -9.42
N CYS A 44 4.46 -8.85 -9.71
CA CYS A 44 5.01 -8.63 -11.05
C CYS A 44 5.45 -9.94 -11.72
N GLY A 45 5.69 -11.00 -10.95
CA GLY A 45 6.35 -12.21 -11.44
C GLY A 45 7.81 -11.97 -11.87
N ILE A 46 8.47 -11.00 -11.23
CA ILE A 46 9.84 -10.57 -11.54
C ILE A 46 10.67 -10.73 -10.27
N ASP A 47 11.80 -11.40 -10.38
CA ASP A 47 12.85 -11.38 -9.36
C ASP A 47 13.67 -10.09 -9.55
N PHE A 48 13.56 -9.15 -8.59
CA PHE A 48 14.31 -7.89 -8.66
C PHE A 48 15.70 -8.00 -8.01
N SER A 49 16.05 -9.15 -7.44
CA SER A 49 17.41 -9.43 -6.96
C SER A 49 18.37 -9.77 -8.11
N ASP A 50 17.85 -10.21 -9.26
CA ASP A 50 18.60 -10.37 -10.51
C ASP A 50 18.66 -9.04 -11.29
N PRO A 51 19.86 -8.54 -11.64
CA PRO A 51 20.03 -7.38 -12.53
C PRO A 51 19.24 -7.47 -13.84
N SER A 52 18.99 -8.68 -14.37
CA SER A 52 18.19 -8.89 -15.59
C SER A 52 16.69 -8.66 -15.38
N GLY A 53 16.20 -8.79 -14.15
CA GLY A 53 14.79 -8.65 -13.80
C GLY A 53 14.24 -7.25 -14.07
N LEU A 54 15.04 -6.20 -13.83
CA LEU A 54 14.65 -4.83 -14.14
C LEU A 54 14.50 -4.62 -15.65
N GLN A 55 15.38 -5.19 -16.47
CA GLN A 55 15.28 -5.07 -17.92
C GLN A 55 13.99 -5.74 -18.42
N LYS A 56 13.70 -6.95 -17.93
CA LYS A 56 12.45 -7.66 -18.26
C LYS A 56 11.21 -6.87 -17.85
N TYR A 57 11.21 -6.28 -16.67
CA TYR A 57 10.11 -5.42 -16.20
C TYR A 57 9.82 -4.25 -17.16
N LEU A 58 10.88 -3.65 -17.72
CA LEU A 58 10.77 -2.55 -18.69
C LEU A 58 10.31 -3.04 -20.06
N ASP A 59 10.93 -4.10 -20.58
CA ASP A 59 10.63 -4.67 -21.90
C ASP A 59 9.17 -5.15 -21.98
N ASP A 60 8.66 -5.74 -20.90
CA ASP A 60 7.29 -6.24 -20.82
C ASP A 60 6.26 -5.14 -20.50
N ASP A 61 6.68 -3.89 -20.23
CA ASP A 61 5.84 -2.77 -19.78
C ASP A 61 4.93 -3.19 -18.60
N ILE A 62 5.51 -3.84 -17.60
CA ILE A 62 4.77 -4.34 -16.43
C ILE A 62 4.10 -3.18 -15.67
N TRP A 63 4.73 -2.00 -15.66
CA TRP A 63 4.15 -0.80 -15.08
C TRP A 63 2.81 -0.42 -15.72
N GLY A 64 2.84 -0.19 -17.04
CA GLY A 64 1.69 0.31 -17.80
C GLY A 64 0.56 -0.71 -17.89
N LYS A 65 0.88 -2.01 -17.83
CA LYS A 65 -0.11 -3.08 -17.93
C LYS A 65 -0.67 -3.53 -16.58
N THR A 66 0.14 -3.49 -15.52
CA THR A 66 -0.14 -4.19 -14.26
C THR A 66 0.04 -3.30 -13.04
N CYS A 67 1.23 -2.78 -12.75
CA CYS A 67 1.51 -2.14 -11.46
C CYS A 67 0.65 -0.91 -11.17
N TYR A 68 0.28 -0.12 -12.18
CA TYR A 68 -0.56 1.06 -11.97
C TYR A 68 -1.91 0.69 -11.31
N LYS A 69 -2.46 -0.50 -11.62
CA LYS A 69 -3.72 -0.99 -11.03
C LYS A 69 -3.58 -1.22 -9.53
N TYR A 70 -2.44 -1.79 -9.12
CA TYR A 70 -2.10 -1.99 -7.72
C TYR A 70 -2.01 -0.65 -6.98
N VAL A 71 -1.36 0.35 -7.58
CA VAL A 71 -1.22 1.69 -6.97
C VAL A 71 -2.58 2.36 -6.81
N VAL A 72 -3.41 2.38 -7.87
CA VAL A 72 -4.77 2.93 -7.82
C VAL A 72 -5.58 2.26 -6.71
N LYS A 73 -5.54 0.93 -6.66
CA LYS A 73 -6.27 0.19 -5.64
C LYS A 73 -5.72 0.43 -4.22
N ALA A 74 -4.41 0.54 -4.07
CA ALA A 74 -3.80 0.86 -2.78
C ALA A 74 -4.27 2.23 -2.27
N VAL A 75 -4.36 3.24 -3.14
CA VAL A 75 -4.89 4.56 -2.79
C VAL A 75 -6.34 4.46 -2.30
N ASP A 76 -7.20 3.72 -3.03
CA ASP A 76 -8.59 3.52 -2.63
C ASP A 76 -8.73 2.77 -1.31
N LEU A 77 -7.90 1.74 -1.08
CA LEU A 77 -7.89 1.00 0.18
C LEU A 77 -7.43 1.86 1.35
N VAL A 78 -6.41 2.71 1.17
CA VAL A 78 -5.99 3.68 2.19
C VAL A 78 -7.15 4.62 2.51
N ARG A 79 -7.79 5.22 1.49
CA ARG A 79 -8.96 6.08 1.68
C ARG A 79 -10.08 5.36 2.45
N LYS A 80 -10.35 4.09 2.11
CA LYS A 80 -11.36 3.26 2.77
C LYS A 80 -11.05 3.02 4.24
N VAL A 81 -9.80 2.67 4.58
CA VAL A 81 -9.45 2.30 5.98
C VAL A 81 -9.14 3.51 6.87
N THR A 82 -8.85 4.69 6.29
CA THR A 82 -8.58 5.93 7.05
C THR A 82 -9.54 7.07 6.75
N GLY A 83 -10.72 6.81 6.19
CA GLY A 83 -11.61 7.85 5.67
C GLY A 83 -11.99 8.93 6.69
N LYS A 84 -12.32 8.52 7.93
CA LYS A 84 -12.67 9.46 9.01
C LYS A 84 -11.48 10.34 9.40
N GLU A 85 -10.29 9.74 9.45
CA GLU A 85 -9.06 10.41 9.83
C GLU A 85 -8.56 11.36 8.73
N LEU A 86 -8.77 11.01 7.46
CA LEU A 86 -8.49 11.87 6.31
C LEU A 86 -9.34 13.13 6.33
N ILE A 87 -10.67 12.99 6.46
CA ILE A 87 -11.59 14.14 6.55
C ILE A 87 -11.20 15.03 7.73
N ARG A 88 -10.94 14.46 8.90
CA ARG A 88 -10.57 15.27 10.07
C ARG A 88 -9.26 16.05 9.88
N LYS A 89 -8.32 15.53 9.07
CA LYS A 89 -6.99 16.13 8.92
C LYS A 89 -6.91 17.14 7.76
N TRP A 90 -7.69 16.94 6.70
CA TRP A 90 -7.61 17.72 5.46
C TRP A 90 -8.96 18.00 4.76
N GLY A 91 -10.09 17.60 5.34
CA GLY A 91 -11.43 17.98 4.87
C GLY A 91 -11.90 19.24 5.56
#